data_AF-A0A9P4QJS9-F1
#
_entry.id   AF-A0A9P4QJS9-F1
#
_cell.length_a   1.000
_cell.length_b   1.000
_cell.length_c   1.000
_cell.angle_alpha   90.00
_cell.angle_beta   90.00
_cell.angle_gamma   90.00
#
_symmetry.space_group_name_H-M   'P 1'
#
loop_
_entity.id
_entity.type
_entity.pdbx_description
1 polymer ?
#
loop_
_entity_poly.entity_id
_entity_poly.type
_entity_poly.pdbx_seq_one_letter_code
_entity_poly.pdbx_strand_id
1 'polypeptide(L)'
;MRFTSFVAVSLLAATGLGAPTLEITVDGLVDTTILPAECVSDDDANNIGDIFRQLIQSYSDELALEALTEDFVDYSSSVNIIINGGADAPKNLTEPTFQGRQAFMDGQGAQPEIPFTTLFVKHGCDFVSMRWMSTRSAAGQATEVAAEPVIGTVIMDVVEDDENSYGWRVSAIYSEFNSGAWLVNLGVFDPEGPTTPVPSSRRLARRSVDTSSKRAGLVAKRSISQGFQGQVL
;
A
#
# COMPACT_ATOMS: atom_id res chain seq x y z
N MET A 1 19.33 57.75 47.03
CA MET A 1 18.21 57.08 46.31
C MET A 1 18.31 55.61 46.68
N ARG A 2 17.59 55.08 47.68
CA ARG A 2 16.16 54.66 47.70
C ARG A 2 15.83 53.83 46.44
N PHE A 3 15.45 52.54 46.49
CA PHE A 3 14.50 51.87 47.39
C PHE A 3 14.83 50.38 47.62
N THR A 4 14.60 49.93 48.86
CA THR A 4 14.22 48.57 49.28
C THR A 4 12.77 48.27 48.87
N SER A 5 12.43 47.03 48.50
CA SER A 5 11.25 46.30 49.04
C SER A 5 11.07 44.91 48.42
N PHE A 6 10.80 43.96 49.32
CA PHE A 6 10.25 42.63 49.07
C PHE A 6 8.76 42.72 48.71
N VAL A 7 8.27 41.86 47.82
CA VAL A 7 6.92 41.27 47.88
C VAL A 7 6.98 39.83 47.36
N ALA A 8 6.58 38.88 48.21
CA ALA A 8 6.19 37.53 47.86
C ALA A 8 4.66 37.48 47.76
N VAL A 9 4.10 36.91 46.68
CA VAL A 9 2.70 36.46 46.48
C VAL A 9 2.72 35.65 45.16
N SER A 10 2.07 34.52 44.92
CA SER A 10 1.49 33.41 45.68
C SER A 10 1.24 32.31 44.63
N LEU A 11 1.24 31.05 45.07
CA LEU A 11 0.71 29.90 44.35
C LEU A 11 -0.70 30.21 43.79
N LEU A 12 -0.92 29.88 42.51
CA LEU A 12 -2.24 29.42 42.07
C LEU A 12 -2.06 28.06 41.38
N ALA A 13 -2.57 27.03 42.03
CA ALA A 13 -2.78 25.73 41.45
C ALA A 13 -3.86 25.86 40.36
N ALA A 14 -3.50 25.58 39.11
CA ALA A 14 -4.47 25.29 38.07
C ALA A 14 -4.90 23.84 38.25
N THR A 15 -5.98 23.62 38.99
CA THR A 15 -6.76 22.38 38.89
C THR A 15 -7.35 22.35 37.49
N GLY A 16 -6.64 21.73 36.55
CA GLY A 16 -7.21 21.31 35.28
C GLY A 16 -8.26 20.26 35.58
N LEU A 17 -9.52 20.62 35.38
CA LEU A 17 -10.67 19.72 35.39
C LEU A 17 -10.36 18.57 34.43
N GLY A 18 -10.16 17.38 35.00
CA GLY A 18 -10.17 16.14 34.24
C GLY A 18 -11.47 16.09 33.44
N ALA A 19 -11.35 16.01 32.12
CA ALA A 19 -12.46 15.53 31.31
C ALA A 19 -12.86 14.17 31.90
N PRO A 20 -14.16 13.90 32.11
CA PRO A 20 -14.58 12.57 32.52
C PRO A 20 -14.22 11.60 31.40
N THR A 21 -13.15 10.82 31.61
CA THR A 21 -12.92 9.61 30.85
C THR A 21 -14.14 8.73 31.12
N LEU A 22 -14.90 8.43 30.07
CA LEU A 22 -15.93 7.42 30.12
C LEU A 22 -15.21 6.07 30.28
N GLU A 23 -14.92 5.69 31.52
CA GLU A 23 -14.56 4.32 31.86
C GLU A 23 -15.84 3.49 31.73
N ILE A 24 -16.03 2.89 30.56
CA ILE A 24 -16.96 1.78 30.41
C ILE A 24 -16.27 0.59 31.09
N THR A 25 -16.53 0.41 32.39
CA THR A 25 -16.23 -0.83 33.09
C THR A 25 -17.23 -1.89 32.61
N VAL A 26 -16.86 -2.61 31.56
CA VAL A 26 -17.49 -3.90 31.25
C VAL A 26 -16.88 -4.91 32.22
N ASP A 27 -17.44 -4.98 33.43
CA ASP A 27 -17.09 -5.99 34.41
C ASP A 27 -17.32 -7.39 33.80
N GLY A 28 -16.22 -8.08 33.48
CA GLY A 28 -16.22 -9.52 33.19
C GLY A 28 -16.21 -10.00 31.73
N LEU A 29 -15.86 -9.18 30.73
CA LEU A 29 -15.82 -9.63 29.31
C LEU A 29 -14.58 -9.22 28.50
N VAL A 30 -13.65 -8.45 29.05
CA VAL A 30 -12.39 -8.13 28.36
C VAL A 30 -11.28 -8.95 28.99
N ASP A 31 -10.86 -9.99 28.28
CA ASP A 31 -9.62 -10.69 28.58
C ASP A 31 -8.45 -9.73 28.28
N THR A 32 -7.91 -9.10 29.33
CA THR A 32 -6.77 -8.19 29.23
C THR A 32 -5.46 -8.91 28.94
N THR A 33 -5.45 -10.23 28.72
CA THR A 33 -4.25 -10.98 28.31
C THR A 33 -4.02 -11.01 26.80
N ILE A 34 -4.88 -10.35 26.00
CA ILE A 34 -4.80 -10.31 24.53
C ILE A 34 -4.37 -8.93 23.99
N LEU A 35 -4.25 -7.91 24.85
CA LEU A 35 -3.68 -6.63 24.41
C LEU A 35 -2.15 -6.71 24.47
N PRO A 36 -1.43 -6.32 23.39
CA PRO A 36 0.02 -6.31 23.41
C PRO A 36 0.52 -5.43 24.56
N ALA A 37 1.61 -5.87 25.20
CA ALA A 37 2.15 -5.22 26.39
C ALA A 37 2.60 -3.78 26.10
N GLU A 38 3.01 -3.52 24.86
CA GLU A 38 3.30 -2.21 24.30
C GLU A 38 2.66 -2.06 22.91
N CYS A 39 2.16 -0.88 22.58
CA CYS A 39 1.67 -0.58 21.24
C CYS A 39 2.82 -0.04 20.39
N VAL A 40 2.85 -0.37 19.09
CA VAL A 40 3.78 0.25 18.13
C VAL A 40 3.79 1.78 18.29
N SER A 41 4.98 2.37 18.42
CA SER A 41 5.16 3.82 18.48
C SER A 41 5.18 4.45 17.10
N ASP A 42 5.07 5.78 17.00
CA ASP A 42 5.22 6.49 15.72
C ASP A 42 6.60 6.23 15.07
N ASP A 43 7.66 6.14 15.88
CA ASP A 43 9.01 5.90 15.39
C ASP A 43 9.17 4.44 14.91
N ASP A 44 8.67 3.48 15.67
CA ASP A 44 8.66 2.06 15.28
C ASP A 44 7.85 1.86 14.01
N ALA A 45 6.68 2.50 13.90
CA ALA A 45 5.85 2.43 12.71
C ALA A 45 6.59 2.92 11.47
N ASN A 46 7.37 4.01 11.58
CA ASN A 46 8.18 4.50 10.47
C ASN A 46 9.32 3.53 10.11
N ASN A 47 9.97 2.91 11.12
CA ASN A 47 11.00 1.90 10.90
C ASN A 47 10.42 0.65 10.21
N ILE A 48 9.27 0.15 10.66
CA ILE A 48 8.55 -0.97 10.06
C ILE A 48 8.07 -0.61 8.64
N GLY A 49 7.58 0.61 8.42
CA GLY A 49 7.27 1.11 7.08
C GLY A 49 8.50 1.10 6.16
N ASP A 50 9.68 1.42 6.70
CA ASP A 50 10.94 1.39 5.97
C ASP A 50 11.40 -0.05 5.65
N ILE A 51 11.14 -1.02 6.53
CA ILE A 51 11.35 -2.46 6.24
C ILE A 51 10.64 -2.83 4.93
N PHE A 52 9.34 -2.56 4.80
CA PHE A 52 8.61 -2.89 3.57
C PHE A 52 9.18 -2.16 2.35
N ARG A 53 9.53 -0.88 2.48
CA ARG A 53 10.21 -0.15 1.40
C ARG A 53 11.49 -0.89 0.98
N GLN A 54 12.35 -1.24 1.92
CA GLN A 54 13.63 -1.90 1.64
C GLN A 54 13.45 -3.29 1.02
N LEU A 55 12.48 -4.09 1.50
CA LEU A 55 12.16 -5.40 0.91
C LEU A 55 11.77 -5.30 -0.58
N ILE A 56 11.26 -4.15 -1.03
CA ILE A 56 10.90 -3.91 -2.44
C ILE A 56 12.02 -3.21 -3.23
N GLN A 57 12.74 -2.26 -2.61
CA GLN A 57 13.68 -1.38 -3.32
C GLN A 57 15.14 -1.79 -3.27
N SER A 58 15.52 -2.59 -2.28
CA SER A 58 16.90 -2.91 -1.96
C SER A 58 16.94 -4.22 -1.19
N TYR A 59 16.29 -5.24 -1.76
CA TYR A 59 16.14 -6.54 -1.12
C TYR A 59 17.51 -7.16 -0.83
N SER A 60 17.64 -7.79 0.34
CA SER A 60 18.71 -8.74 0.63
C SER A 60 18.18 -9.87 1.51
N ASP A 61 18.83 -11.03 1.46
CA ASP A 61 18.45 -12.17 2.30
C ASP A 61 18.64 -11.85 3.78
N GLU A 62 19.69 -11.09 4.13
CA GLU A 62 19.95 -10.65 5.50
C GLU A 62 18.80 -9.77 6.02
N LEU A 63 18.29 -8.83 5.20
CA LEU A 63 17.14 -8.02 5.56
C LEU A 63 15.91 -8.88 5.82
N ALA A 64 15.61 -9.84 4.95
CA ALA A 64 14.44 -10.71 5.11
C ALA A 64 14.55 -11.58 6.38
N LEU A 65 15.74 -12.14 6.64
CA LEU A 65 16.01 -12.96 7.83
C LEU A 65 15.92 -12.16 9.14
N GLU A 66 16.29 -10.88 9.11
CA GLU A 66 16.23 -9.98 10.26
C GLU A 66 14.80 -9.47 10.52
N ALA A 67 14.11 -9.06 9.47
CA ALA A 67 12.87 -8.31 9.57
C ALA A 67 11.59 -9.15 9.56
N LEU A 68 11.63 -10.37 9.04
CA LEU A 68 10.45 -11.24 8.92
C LEU A 68 10.52 -12.40 9.93
N THR A 69 9.38 -12.82 10.48
CA THR A 69 9.31 -14.07 11.26
C THR A 69 9.54 -15.29 10.36
N GLU A 70 9.90 -16.44 10.92
CA GLU A 70 10.15 -17.65 10.12
C GLU A 70 8.87 -18.16 9.43
N ASP A 71 7.73 -18.07 10.13
CA ASP A 71 6.39 -18.43 9.69
C ASP A 71 5.67 -17.34 8.90
N PHE A 72 6.39 -16.29 8.47
CA PHE A 72 5.86 -15.15 7.75
C PHE A 72 4.96 -15.54 6.57
N VAL A 73 3.87 -14.79 6.34
CA VAL A 73 2.96 -14.99 5.21
C VAL A 73 2.69 -13.69 4.46
N ASP A 74 2.83 -13.73 3.13
CA ASP A 74 2.46 -12.61 2.24
C ASP A 74 1.16 -12.91 1.48
N TYR A 75 0.24 -11.95 1.51
CA TYR A 75 -1.02 -11.98 0.80
C TYR A 75 -1.13 -10.78 -0.15
N SER A 76 -1.38 -11.08 -1.43
CA SER A 76 -1.72 -10.06 -2.43
C SER A 76 -2.49 -10.67 -3.58
N SER A 77 -3.77 -10.31 -3.70
CA SER A 77 -4.57 -10.64 -4.89
C SER A 77 -4.00 -9.96 -6.13
N SER A 78 -3.43 -8.77 -5.96
CA SER A 78 -2.75 -8.00 -7.01
C SER A 78 -1.52 -8.72 -7.57
N VAL A 79 -0.68 -9.32 -6.73
CA VAL A 79 0.44 -10.15 -7.21
C VAL A 79 -0.06 -11.49 -7.73
N ASN A 80 -0.99 -12.12 -7.03
CA ASN A 80 -1.54 -13.42 -7.42
C ASN A 80 -2.13 -13.39 -8.84
N ILE A 81 -2.83 -12.32 -9.25
CA ILE A 81 -3.37 -12.22 -10.61
C ILE A 81 -2.26 -12.05 -11.66
N ILE A 82 -1.16 -11.39 -11.33
CA ILE A 82 0.00 -11.23 -12.21
C ILE A 82 0.70 -12.58 -12.38
N ILE A 83 0.95 -13.31 -11.28
CA ILE A 83 1.51 -14.67 -11.32
C ILE A 83 0.58 -15.61 -12.10
N ASN A 84 -0.73 -15.53 -11.86
CA ASN A 84 -1.72 -16.39 -12.49
C ASN A 84 -1.65 -16.31 -14.02
N GLY A 85 -1.35 -15.13 -14.58
CA GLY A 85 -1.14 -14.93 -16.01
C GLY A 85 -2.36 -15.29 -16.86
N GLY A 86 -3.59 -15.16 -16.33
CA GLY A 86 -4.79 -15.59 -17.04
C GLY A 86 -4.92 -17.13 -17.16
N ALA A 87 -4.43 -17.85 -16.14
CA ALA A 87 -4.31 -19.30 -16.01
C ALA A 87 -3.12 -19.96 -16.71
N ASP A 88 -2.17 -19.18 -17.27
CA ASP A 88 -0.91 -19.70 -17.80
C ASP A 88 -0.02 -20.32 -16.69
N ALA A 89 -0.08 -19.75 -15.48
CA ALA A 89 0.55 -20.32 -14.28
C ALA A 89 -0.48 -20.31 -13.13
N PRO A 90 -1.38 -21.30 -13.06
CA PRO A 90 -2.53 -21.26 -12.16
C PRO A 90 -2.14 -20.96 -10.71
N LYS A 91 -2.63 -19.81 -10.22
CA LYS A 91 -2.49 -19.36 -8.83
C LYS A 91 -3.88 -19.05 -8.28
N ASN A 92 -4.19 -19.56 -7.08
CA ASN A 92 -5.43 -19.19 -6.39
C ASN A 92 -5.29 -17.75 -5.89
N LEU A 93 -6.23 -16.89 -6.25
CA LEU A 93 -6.17 -15.46 -5.96
C LEU A 93 -6.42 -15.15 -4.47
N THR A 94 -7.10 -16.04 -3.75
CA THR A 94 -7.45 -15.85 -2.33
C THR A 94 -6.48 -16.50 -1.35
N GLU A 95 -5.47 -17.22 -1.85
CA GLU A 95 -4.46 -17.90 -1.02
C GLU A 95 -3.21 -17.02 -0.84
N PRO A 96 -2.33 -17.36 0.12
CA PRO A 96 -1.04 -16.70 0.24
C PRO A 96 -0.30 -16.60 -1.10
N THR A 97 0.24 -15.41 -1.38
CA THR A 97 1.20 -15.20 -2.46
C THR A 97 2.45 -16.03 -2.19
N PHE A 98 3.01 -15.86 -0.98
CA PHE A 98 4.14 -16.62 -0.48
C PHE A 98 3.82 -17.14 0.92
N GLN A 99 4.01 -18.45 1.12
CA GLN A 99 3.80 -19.10 2.41
C GLN A 99 5.16 -19.45 3.03
N GLY A 100 5.52 -18.73 4.09
CA GLY A 100 6.81 -18.84 4.76
C GLY A 100 7.84 -17.84 4.23
N ARG A 101 8.74 -17.42 5.12
CA ARG A 101 9.82 -16.47 4.81
C ARG A 101 10.68 -16.91 3.63
N GLN A 102 11.02 -18.19 3.54
CA GLN A 102 11.85 -18.70 2.43
C GLN A 102 11.16 -18.53 1.07
N ALA A 103 9.85 -18.79 0.97
CA ALA A 103 9.11 -18.62 -0.28
C ALA A 103 9.07 -17.15 -0.71
N PHE A 104 8.94 -16.23 0.26
CA PHE A 104 9.05 -14.80 0.00
C PHE A 104 10.45 -14.42 -0.49
N MET A 105 11.51 -14.92 0.15
CA MET A 105 12.89 -14.67 -0.26
C MET A 105 13.16 -15.14 -1.70
N ASP A 106 12.76 -16.37 -2.02
CA ASP A 106 12.92 -16.95 -3.37
C ASP A 106 12.16 -16.14 -4.43
N GLY A 107 10.95 -15.65 -4.09
CA GLY A 107 10.10 -14.90 -5.01
C GLY A 107 10.53 -13.45 -5.19
N GLN A 108 10.67 -12.72 -4.07
CA GLN A 108 11.00 -11.30 -4.04
C GLN A 108 12.45 -11.05 -4.47
N GLY A 109 13.39 -11.90 -4.07
CA GLY A 109 14.81 -11.78 -4.46
C GLY A 109 15.06 -11.96 -5.96
N ALA A 110 14.10 -12.52 -6.70
CA ALA A 110 14.15 -12.61 -8.16
C ALA A 110 13.54 -11.40 -8.88
N GLN A 111 12.89 -10.47 -8.17
CA GLN A 111 12.25 -9.31 -8.78
C GLN A 111 13.27 -8.18 -9.01
N PRO A 112 13.13 -7.42 -10.12
CA PRO A 112 13.91 -6.20 -10.29
C PRO A 112 13.46 -5.11 -9.30
N GLU A 113 14.42 -4.33 -8.83
CA GLU A 113 14.16 -3.17 -7.98
C GLU A 113 13.31 -2.12 -8.72
N ILE A 114 12.27 -1.62 -8.05
CA ILE A 114 11.41 -0.56 -8.57
C ILE A 114 11.63 0.74 -7.78
N PRO A 115 11.43 1.93 -8.38
CA PRO A 115 11.29 3.16 -7.60
C PRO A 115 10.13 3.02 -6.61
N PHE A 116 10.29 3.55 -5.40
CA PHE A 116 9.32 3.43 -4.32
C PHE A 116 9.36 4.72 -3.51
N THR A 117 8.18 5.19 -3.14
CA THR A 117 7.99 6.38 -2.32
C THR A 117 6.92 6.08 -1.30
N THR A 118 7.29 6.17 -0.03
CA THR A 118 6.34 6.13 1.08
C THR A 118 5.52 7.42 1.07
N LEU A 119 4.20 7.30 1.03
CA LEU A 119 3.28 8.45 1.03
C LEU A 119 2.82 8.79 2.44
N PHE A 120 2.44 7.78 3.22
CA PHE A 120 2.19 7.91 4.65
C PHE A 120 2.23 6.55 5.34
N VAL A 121 2.45 6.58 6.65
CA VAL A 121 2.39 5.44 7.55
C VAL A 121 1.35 5.70 8.64
N LYS A 122 0.62 4.66 9.05
CA LYS A 122 -0.33 4.60 10.16
C LYS A 122 -0.08 3.31 10.93
N HIS A 123 -0.46 3.26 12.19
CA HIS A 123 -0.27 2.06 13.01
C HIS A 123 -1.40 1.89 14.02
N GLY A 124 -1.55 0.66 14.48
CA GLY A 124 -2.20 0.30 15.73
C GLY A 124 -1.18 -0.37 16.66
N CYS A 125 -1.65 -1.10 17.66
CA CYS A 125 -0.72 -1.70 18.63
C CYS A 125 0.08 -2.88 18.08
N ASP A 126 -0.45 -3.59 17.09
CA ASP A 126 0.08 -4.84 16.52
C ASP A 126 0.13 -4.81 14.99
N PHE A 127 -0.09 -3.65 14.37
CA PHE A 127 -0.02 -3.51 12.92
C PHE A 127 0.52 -2.15 12.48
N VAL A 128 1.14 -2.15 11.30
CA VAL A 128 1.54 -0.94 10.58
C VAL A 128 0.93 -0.97 9.19
N SER A 129 0.28 0.10 8.79
CA SER A 129 -0.22 0.30 7.43
C SER A 129 0.53 1.41 6.73
N MET A 130 0.89 1.19 5.47
CA MET A 130 1.58 2.17 4.65
C MET A 130 0.89 2.32 3.29
N ARG A 131 0.75 3.58 2.85
CA ARG A 131 0.45 3.90 1.46
C ARG A 131 1.76 4.23 0.75
N TRP A 132 1.94 3.68 -0.44
CA TRP A 132 3.17 3.84 -1.21
C TRP A 132 2.87 4.07 -2.69
N MET A 133 3.88 4.55 -3.42
CA MET A 133 3.83 4.75 -4.86
C MET A 133 5.13 4.28 -5.51
N SER A 134 5.02 3.62 -6.66
CA SER A 134 6.09 3.44 -7.62
C SER A 134 5.78 4.22 -8.90
N THR A 135 6.78 4.87 -9.48
CA THR A 135 6.63 5.55 -10.78
C THR A 135 6.84 4.61 -11.96
N ARG A 136 7.24 3.36 -11.73
CA ARG A 136 7.57 2.36 -12.77
C ARG A 136 7.63 0.96 -12.16
N SER A 137 6.81 0.02 -12.63
CA SER A 137 6.70 -1.31 -12.01
C SER A 137 7.30 -2.48 -12.80
N ALA A 138 7.60 -2.32 -14.10
CA ALA A 138 8.29 -3.35 -14.89
C ALA A 138 9.83 -3.18 -14.84
N ALA A 139 10.31 -2.00 -14.46
CA ALA A 139 11.71 -1.69 -14.09
C ALA A 139 12.81 -2.30 -14.98
N GLY A 140 12.72 -2.06 -16.29
CA GLY A 140 13.76 -2.42 -17.26
C GLY A 140 13.66 -3.84 -17.78
N GLN A 141 12.64 -4.60 -17.37
CA GLN A 141 12.33 -5.89 -17.98
C GLN A 141 12.06 -5.73 -19.49
N ALA A 142 12.37 -6.77 -20.26
CA ALA A 142 12.15 -6.77 -21.71
C ALA A 142 10.67 -6.60 -22.10
N THR A 143 9.76 -6.92 -21.18
CA THR A 143 8.32 -6.75 -21.30
C THR A 143 7.83 -5.34 -21.00
N GLU A 144 8.71 -4.43 -20.57
CA GLU A 144 8.29 -3.09 -20.22
C GLU A 144 7.90 -2.25 -21.45
N VAL A 145 6.63 -1.84 -21.51
CA VAL A 145 6.09 -1.01 -22.59
C VAL A 145 5.53 0.34 -22.12
N ALA A 146 5.35 0.51 -20.81
CA ALA A 146 4.82 1.73 -20.20
C ALA A 146 5.36 1.94 -18.78
N ALA A 147 5.18 3.16 -18.26
CA ALA A 147 5.59 3.57 -16.91
C ALA A 147 4.44 4.31 -16.20
N GLU A 148 3.28 3.67 -16.16
CA GLU A 148 2.13 4.16 -15.39
C GLU A 148 2.43 4.06 -13.89
N PRO A 149 2.14 5.11 -13.10
CA PRO A 149 2.30 5.06 -11.65
C PRO A 149 1.47 3.95 -11.01
N VAL A 150 2.11 3.19 -10.13
CA VAL A 150 1.47 2.18 -9.31
C VAL A 150 1.33 2.74 -7.90
N ILE A 151 0.12 2.71 -7.34
CA ILE A 151 -0.13 3.17 -5.97
C ILE A 151 -0.76 2.04 -5.17
N GLY A 152 -0.06 1.63 -4.13
CA GLY A 152 -0.45 0.50 -3.28
C GLY A 152 -0.64 0.87 -1.83
N THR A 153 -1.29 -0.02 -1.12
CA THR A 153 -1.41 -0.02 0.34
C THR A 153 -0.89 -1.36 0.84
N VAL A 154 -0.24 -1.33 1.99
CA VAL A 154 0.13 -2.52 2.74
C VAL A 154 -0.39 -2.40 4.17
N ILE A 155 -0.77 -3.53 4.75
CA ILE A 155 -0.93 -3.74 6.18
C ILE A 155 0.08 -4.82 6.57
N MET A 156 0.87 -4.55 7.59
CA MET A 156 1.87 -5.44 8.16
C MET A 156 1.42 -5.78 9.58
N ASP A 157 1.17 -7.06 9.84
CA ASP A 157 1.04 -7.55 11.21
C ASP A 157 2.46 -7.68 11.78
N VAL A 158 2.64 -7.26 13.02
CA VAL A 158 3.96 -7.24 13.68
C VAL A 158 3.93 -7.91 15.03
N VAL A 159 5.08 -8.45 15.42
CA VAL A 159 5.34 -9.04 16.74
C VAL A 159 6.61 -8.41 17.31
N GLU A 160 6.60 -8.14 18.62
CA GLU A 160 7.78 -7.66 19.33
C GLU A 160 8.91 -8.70 19.22
N ASP A 161 10.13 -8.21 18.98
CA ASP A 161 11.34 -9.03 19.03
C ASP A 161 12.55 -8.18 19.43
N ASP A 162 12.90 -8.24 20.71
CA ASP A 162 14.07 -7.55 21.27
C ASP A 162 15.42 -8.12 20.78
N GLU A 163 15.42 -9.28 20.10
CA GLU A 163 16.64 -9.88 19.56
C GLU A 163 17.03 -9.29 18.21
N ASN A 164 16.12 -8.59 17.52
CA ASN A 164 16.39 -7.94 16.24
C ASN A 164 16.67 -6.43 16.41
N SER A 165 17.25 -5.85 15.37
CA SER A 165 17.63 -4.44 15.34
C SER A 165 16.47 -3.44 15.23
N TYR A 166 15.26 -3.93 14.99
CA TYR A 166 14.04 -3.13 14.81
C TYR A 166 13.14 -3.12 16.04
N GLY A 167 13.36 -4.01 17.01
CA GLY A 167 12.44 -4.29 18.13
C GLY A 167 11.15 -5.00 17.72
N TRP A 168 10.96 -5.23 16.41
CA TRP A 168 9.73 -5.76 15.81
C TRP A 168 10.07 -6.62 14.59
N ARG A 169 9.35 -7.72 14.41
CA ARG A 169 9.32 -8.49 13.16
C ARG A 169 7.95 -8.41 12.51
N VAL A 170 7.94 -8.45 11.19
CA VAL A 170 6.71 -8.59 10.40
C VAL A 170 6.34 -10.07 10.30
N SER A 171 5.14 -10.42 10.76
CA SER A 171 4.61 -11.79 10.72
C SER A 171 3.68 -12.02 9.53
N ALA A 172 3.00 -10.99 9.06
CA ALA A 172 2.17 -11.08 7.88
C ALA A 172 2.15 -9.78 7.08
N ILE A 173 2.00 -9.88 5.77
CA ILE A 173 1.75 -8.76 4.87
C ILE A 173 0.44 -8.99 4.12
N TYR A 174 -0.39 -7.95 4.08
CA TYR A 174 -1.55 -7.85 3.19
C TYR A 174 -1.34 -6.64 2.29
N SER A 175 -0.94 -6.89 1.04
CA SER A 175 -0.56 -5.84 0.10
C SER A 175 -1.46 -5.83 -1.13
N GLU A 176 -1.97 -4.65 -1.49
CA GLU A 176 -2.78 -4.47 -2.69
C GLU A 176 -2.37 -3.19 -3.42
N PHE A 177 -2.40 -3.24 -4.75
CA PHE A 177 -2.07 -2.11 -5.63
C PHE A 177 -2.91 -2.15 -6.89
N ASN A 178 -2.82 -1.11 -7.72
CA ASN A 178 -3.49 -1.08 -9.03
C ASN A 178 -2.81 -2.04 -10.03
N SER A 179 -3.08 -3.34 -9.90
CA SER A 179 -2.55 -4.40 -10.77
C SER A 179 -2.79 -4.15 -12.26
N GLY A 180 -3.88 -3.46 -12.63
CA GLY A 180 -4.12 -3.03 -14.01
C GLY A 180 -2.99 -2.16 -14.58
N ALA A 181 -2.49 -1.16 -13.84
CA ALA A 181 -1.36 -0.35 -14.29
C ALA A 181 -0.07 -1.18 -14.40
N TRP A 182 0.10 -2.14 -13.49
CA TRP A 182 1.23 -3.06 -13.54
C TRP A 182 1.20 -3.93 -14.80
N LEU A 183 0.04 -4.48 -15.14
CA LEU A 183 -0.15 -5.29 -16.35
C LEU A 183 0.01 -4.48 -17.64
N VAL A 184 -0.39 -3.20 -17.64
CA VAL A 184 -0.08 -2.26 -18.73
C VAL A 184 1.42 -2.07 -18.86
N ASN A 185 2.13 -1.83 -17.75
CA ASN A 185 3.58 -1.63 -17.77
C ASN A 185 4.31 -2.85 -18.32
N LEU A 186 3.85 -4.06 -18.05
CA LEU A 186 4.38 -5.32 -18.59
C LEU A 186 3.90 -5.65 -20.02
N GLY A 187 3.03 -4.84 -20.63
CA GLY A 187 2.47 -5.10 -21.95
C GLY A 187 1.52 -6.31 -22.02
N VAL A 188 1.06 -6.79 -20.87
CA VAL A 188 0.11 -7.91 -20.76
C VAL A 188 -1.32 -7.43 -21.00
N PHE A 189 -1.65 -6.21 -20.53
CA PHE A 189 -2.94 -5.58 -20.73
C PHE A 189 -2.80 -4.33 -21.60
N ASP A 190 -3.55 -4.27 -22.70
CA ASP A 190 -3.65 -3.09 -23.56
C ASP A 190 -5.04 -2.45 -23.39
N PRO A 191 -5.15 -1.29 -22.70
CA PRO A 191 -6.43 -0.63 -22.51
C PRO A 191 -6.90 0.02 -23.82
N GLU A 192 -8.21 0.22 -23.96
CA GLU A 192 -8.78 0.94 -25.10
C GLU A 192 -8.46 2.45 -25.02
N GLY A 193 -7.24 2.85 -25.41
CA GLY A 193 -6.78 4.24 -25.43
C GLY A 193 -5.30 4.41 -25.13
N PRO A 194 -4.73 5.63 -25.33
CA PRO A 194 -3.31 5.86 -25.10
C PRO A 194 -2.91 5.73 -23.61
N THR A 195 -1.90 4.91 -23.33
CA THR A 195 -1.27 4.65 -22.02
C THR A 195 -0.13 5.61 -21.70
N THR A 196 -0.36 6.91 -21.88
CA THR A 196 0.58 7.96 -21.46
C THR A 196 -0.19 9.16 -20.90
N PRO A 197 0.27 9.79 -19.81
CA PRO A 197 -0.30 11.04 -19.33
C PRO A 197 -0.21 12.10 -20.43
N VAL A 198 -1.35 12.46 -21.01
CA VAL A 198 -1.43 13.50 -22.04
C VAL A 198 -0.86 14.80 -21.46
N PRO A 199 0.22 15.38 -22.03
CA PRO A 199 0.68 16.71 -21.64
C PRO A 199 -0.48 17.69 -21.77
N SER A 200 -0.62 18.61 -20.81
CA SER A 200 -1.74 19.57 -20.71
C SER A 200 -2.02 20.34 -22.02
N SER A 201 -1.03 20.47 -22.89
CA SER A 201 -1.12 21.08 -24.23
C SER A 201 -2.08 20.37 -25.19
N ARG A 202 -2.36 19.08 -25.03
CA ARG A 202 -3.34 18.35 -25.88
C ARG A 202 -4.79 18.39 -25.36
N ARG A 203 -5.01 18.83 -24.12
CA ARG A 203 -6.37 18.96 -23.55
C ARG A 203 -7.18 20.08 -24.22
N LEU A 204 -6.50 21.08 -24.79
CA LEU A 204 -7.11 22.18 -25.55
C LEU A 204 -7.39 21.82 -27.03
N ALA A 205 -6.62 20.91 -27.62
CA ALA A 205 -6.81 20.51 -29.03
C ALA A 205 -8.11 19.71 -29.25
N ARG A 206 -8.49 18.84 -28.30
CA ARG A 206 -9.72 18.03 -28.42
C ARG A 206 -11.01 18.85 -28.29
N ARG A 207 -10.95 20.04 -27.69
CA ARG A 207 -12.10 20.95 -27.59
C ARG A 207 -12.30 21.81 -28.85
N SER A 208 -11.30 21.85 -29.75
CA SER A 208 -11.33 22.64 -30.99
C SER A 208 -11.87 21.86 -32.19
N VAL A 209 -11.76 20.53 -32.19
CA VAL A 209 -12.10 19.69 -33.36
C VAL A 209 -13.61 19.36 -33.45
N ASP A 210 -14.40 19.61 -32.40
CA ASP A 210 -15.81 19.19 -32.32
C ASP A 210 -16.82 20.21 -32.89
N THR A 211 -16.36 21.28 -33.56
CA THR A 211 -17.27 22.27 -34.20
C THR A 211 -17.31 22.18 -35.73
N SER A 212 -16.51 21.34 -36.38
CA SER A 212 -16.44 21.32 -37.85
C SER A 212 -16.96 20.06 -38.55
N SER A 213 -17.42 19.01 -37.84
CA SER A 213 -17.93 17.79 -38.47
C SER A 213 -19.44 17.58 -38.24
N LYS A 214 -20.24 18.53 -38.72
CA LYS A 214 -21.67 18.32 -38.98
C LYS A 214 -22.00 18.83 -40.38
N ARG A 215 -21.66 18.05 -41.41
CA ARG A 215 -22.36 17.94 -42.71
C ARG A 215 -21.58 17.05 -43.66
N ALA A 216 -21.98 15.79 -43.80
CA ALA A 216 -22.16 15.10 -45.08
C ALA A 216 -22.45 13.60 -44.86
N GLY A 217 -23.61 13.14 -45.35
CA GLY A 217 -23.69 11.88 -46.08
C GLY A 217 -23.88 10.56 -45.31
N LEU A 218 -25.15 10.16 -45.19
CA LEU A 218 -25.63 8.77 -45.20
C LEU A 218 -24.85 7.84 -46.15
N VAL A 219 -24.56 6.60 -45.76
CA VAL A 219 -25.15 5.33 -46.29
C VAL A 219 -24.89 4.19 -45.30
N ALA A 220 -25.93 3.40 -45.06
CA ALA A 220 -26.03 2.34 -44.07
C ALA A 220 -25.30 1.02 -44.43
N LYS A 221 -24.83 0.31 -43.39
CA LYS A 221 -24.99 -1.15 -43.28
C LYS A 221 -25.39 -1.50 -41.85
N ARG A 222 -26.63 -2.00 -41.69
CA ARG A 222 -27.14 -2.66 -40.49
C ARG A 222 -26.89 -4.16 -40.60
N SER A 223 -26.41 -4.76 -39.51
CA SER A 223 -26.74 -6.12 -39.04
C SER A 223 -26.52 -6.08 -37.51
N ILE A 224 -27.55 -5.81 -36.70
CA ILE A 224 -28.38 -6.81 -35.98
C ILE A 224 -27.47 -7.83 -35.27
N SER A 225 -27.02 -7.54 -34.04
CA SER A 225 -27.68 -7.72 -32.72
C SER A 225 -27.64 -9.15 -32.18
N GLN A 226 -26.77 -9.39 -31.20
CA GLN A 226 -27.01 -10.10 -29.92
C GLN A 226 -25.96 -9.49 -28.97
N GLY A 227 -26.25 -8.86 -27.83
CA GLY A 227 -27.28 -9.15 -26.85
C GLY A 227 -26.62 -9.91 -25.70
N PHE A 228 -25.96 -9.22 -24.76
CA PHE A 228 -25.76 -9.75 -23.41
C PHE A 228 -25.78 -8.60 -22.40
N GLN A 229 -26.97 -8.37 -21.86
CA GLN A 229 -27.13 -7.84 -20.51
C GLN A 229 -26.71 -8.95 -19.55
N GLY A 230 -25.88 -8.62 -18.57
CA GLY A 230 -25.51 -9.50 -17.48
C GLY A 230 -25.10 -8.65 -16.28
N GLN A 231 -26.08 -8.24 -15.49
CA GLN A 231 -25.93 -7.92 -14.07
C GLN A 231 -25.74 -9.23 -13.27
N VAL A 232 -25.38 -9.08 -11.98
CA VAL A 232 -25.35 -10.08 -10.88
C VAL A 232 -23.95 -10.70 -10.71
N LEU A 233 -23.18 -10.50 -9.63
CA LEU A 233 -23.39 -9.98 -8.26
C LEU A 233 -22.36 -8.89 -7.93
#